data_AF-A0A7X8MDX0-F1
#
_entry.id   AF-A0A7X8MDX0-F1
#
_cell.length_a   1.000
_cell.length_b   1.000
_cell.length_c   1.000
_cell.angle_alpha   90.00
_cell.angle_beta   90.00
_cell.angle_gamma   90.00
#
_symmetry.space_group_name_H-M   'P 1'
#
loop_
_entity.id
_entity.type
_entity.pdbx_description
1 polymer ?
#
loop_
_entity_poly.entity_id
_entity_poly.type
_entity_poly.pdbx_seq_one_letter_code
_entity_poly.pdbx_strand_id
1 'polypeptide(L)'
;MVRLCWLFLLPSMLLGQSQSDSTIHHPLTPVARDLWLAKDKADHLVCSAFLVGLGYYMAHEEMNCSHRQACTAGLGFSFSLGIAKEIYDRRGRKGVASWRDLVADAVGCGLGYALIALGR
;
A
#
# COMPACT_ATOMS: atom_id res chain seq x y z
N MET A 1 3.70 20.96 -30.65
CA MET A 1 2.70 21.23 -29.61
C MET A 1 2.67 20.03 -28.67
N VAL A 2 2.89 20.28 -27.38
CA VAL A 2 2.80 19.36 -26.22
C VAL A 2 3.65 18.08 -26.34
N ARG A 3 4.99 18.16 -26.22
CA ARG A 3 5.71 17.87 -24.97
C ARG A 3 4.92 16.94 -24.03
N LEU A 4 4.96 15.65 -24.35
CA LEU A 4 4.48 14.57 -23.50
C LEU A 4 5.38 14.52 -22.27
N CYS A 5 4.92 15.20 -21.23
CA CYS A 5 5.49 15.33 -19.90
C CYS A 5 5.89 13.96 -19.34
N TRP A 6 7.19 13.73 -19.19
CA TRP A 6 7.90 13.53 -17.91
C TRP A 6 7.20 12.82 -16.71
N LEU A 7 6.18 11.98 -16.90
CA LEU A 7 5.47 11.31 -15.80
C LEU A 7 5.98 9.90 -15.47
N PHE A 8 7.03 9.41 -16.15
CA PHE A 8 7.65 8.11 -15.85
C PHE A 8 8.85 8.19 -14.87
N LEU A 9 9.06 9.32 -14.18
CA LEU A 9 10.19 9.52 -13.25
C LEU A 9 9.78 9.84 -11.81
N LEU A 10 8.68 9.28 -11.32
CA LEU A 10 8.38 9.29 -9.88
C LEU A 10 7.87 7.91 -9.44
N PRO A 11 8.79 6.96 -9.21
CA PRO A 11 8.76 6.29 -7.93
C PRO A 11 10.17 6.19 -7.32
N SER A 12 10.92 7.30 -7.28
CA SER A 12 12.19 7.37 -6.54
C SER A 12 12.04 7.99 -5.14
N MET A 13 10.90 8.59 -4.82
CA MET A 13 10.68 9.30 -3.54
C MET A 13 10.21 8.42 -2.38
N LEU A 14 10.05 7.10 -2.58
CA LEU A 14 9.88 6.13 -1.48
C LEU A 14 11.19 5.45 -1.06
N LEU A 15 12.32 5.80 -1.71
CA LEU A 15 13.67 5.35 -1.36
C LEU A 15 14.39 6.30 -0.39
N GLY A 16 13.64 7.01 0.44
CA GLY A 16 14.16 7.79 1.57
C GLY A 16 14.36 6.94 2.83
N GLN A 17 14.90 5.73 2.73
CA GLN A 17 15.45 5.05 3.91
C GLN A 17 16.80 5.70 4.19
N SER A 18 16.80 6.66 5.12
CA SER A 18 18.00 7.26 5.71
C SER A 18 18.97 6.18 6.14
N GLN A 19 19.99 5.90 5.33
CA GLN A 19 21.05 4.96 5.65
C GLN A 19 22.13 5.73 6.42
N SER A 20 21.93 5.85 7.73
CA SER A 20 22.96 6.34 8.64
C SER A 20 24.02 5.24 8.79
N ASP A 21 25.07 5.34 7.99
CA ASP A 21 26.28 4.55 8.15
C ASP A 21 26.89 4.85 9.52
N SER A 22 26.87 3.87 10.41
CA SER A 22 27.55 3.94 11.69
C SER A 22 28.20 2.59 11.95
N THR A 23 29.49 2.55 11.68
CA THR A 23 30.46 1.54 12.12
C THR A 23 30.55 1.57 13.65
N ILE A 24 29.52 1.03 14.31
CA ILE A 24 29.52 0.71 15.74
C ILE A 24 28.88 -0.67 15.87
N HIS A 25 29.57 -1.59 16.56
CA HIS A 25 29.02 -2.91 16.91
C HIS A 25 27.74 -2.73 17.73
N HIS A 26 26.58 -2.72 17.06
CA HIS A 26 25.30 -2.78 17.74
C HIS A 26 25.15 -4.17 18.36
N PRO A 27 24.92 -4.30 19.68
CA PRO A 27 24.40 -5.55 20.23
C PRO A 27 23.13 -5.88 19.46
N LEU A 28 22.98 -7.14 19.03
CA LEU A 28 21.84 -7.66 18.28
C LEU A 28 20.56 -6.89 18.65
N THR A 29 20.15 -5.94 17.80
CA THR A 29 18.93 -5.18 18.05
C THR A 29 17.82 -6.22 18.17
N PRO A 30 17.07 -6.25 19.29
CA PRO A 30 15.95 -7.17 19.38
C PRO A 30 15.06 -6.86 18.19
N VAL A 31 14.66 -7.89 17.43
CA VAL A 31 13.67 -7.76 16.35
C VAL A 31 12.54 -6.92 16.92
N ALA A 32 12.38 -5.69 16.41
CA ALA A 32 11.39 -4.76 16.93
C ALA A 32 10.06 -5.49 16.91
N ARG A 33 9.43 -5.63 18.09
CA ARG A 33 8.22 -6.44 18.22
C ARG A 33 7.18 -5.82 17.30
N ASP A 34 6.68 -6.59 16.34
CA ASP A 34 5.55 -6.18 15.51
C ASP A 34 4.38 -5.85 16.45
N LEU A 35 3.83 -4.65 16.36
CA LEU A 35 2.75 -4.14 17.22
C LEU A 35 1.48 -3.96 16.38
N TRP A 36 0.33 -4.28 16.95
CA TRP A 36 -0.96 -4.09 16.27
C TRP A 36 -1.32 -2.62 16.03
N LEU A 37 -0.85 -1.73 16.90
CA LEU A 37 -1.10 -0.28 16.81
C LEU A 37 0.24 0.44 16.68
N ALA A 38 0.77 0.45 15.47
CA ALA A 38 1.99 1.15 15.10
C ALA A 38 1.74 2.06 13.89
N LYS A 39 2.60 3.07 13.71
CA LYS A 39 2.56 3.96 12.54
C LYS A 39 2.53 3.17 11.23
N ASP A 40 3.34 2.13 11.15
CA ASP A 40 3.38 1.16 10.06
C ASP A 40 1.98 0.62 9.68
N LYS A 41 1.19 0.15 10.66
CA LYS A 41 -0.18 -0.34 10.41
C LYS A 41 -1.13 0.75 9.94
N ALA A 42 -0.94 1.98 10.43
CA ALA A 42 -1.72 3.13 9.96
C ALA A 42 -1.37 3.49 8.51
N ASP A 43 -0.10 3.42 8.13
CA ASP A 43 0.35 3.62 6.75
C ASP A 43 -0.28 2.57 5.82
N HIS A 44 -0.28 1.29 6.21
CA HIS A 44 -0.95 0.19 5.50
C HIS A 44 -2.45 0.45 5.29
N LEU A 45 -3.16 0.82 6.36
CA LEU A 45 -4.58 1.13 6.31
C LEU A 45 -4.88 2.29 5.35
N VAL A 46 -4.15 3.40 5.46
CA VAL A 46 -4.39 4.59 4.63
C VAL A 46 -4.01 4.33 3.17
N CYS A 47 -2.87 3.71 2.91
CA CYS A 47 -2.43 3.38 1.56
C CYS A 47 -3.42 2.43 0.88
N SER A 48 -3.89 1.40 1.58
CA SER A 48 -4.88 0.47 1.05
C SER A 48 -6.22 1.13 0.76
N ALA A 49 -6.72 1.99 1.66
CA ALA A 49 -7.95 2.75 1.40
C ALA A 49 -7.81 3.65 0.15
N PHE A 50 -6.67 4.34 0.02
CA PHE A 50 -6.36 5.16 -1.14
C PHE A 50 -6.29 4.36 -2.44
N LEU A 51 -5.64 3.18 -2.43
CA LEU A 51 -5.52 2.32 -3.60
C LEU A 51 -6.87 1.77 -4.06
N VAL A 52 -7.79 1.47 -3.13
CA VAL A 52 -9.18 1.12 -3.48
C VAL A 52 -9.85 2.29 -4.21
N GLY A 53 -9.72 3.51 -3.69
CA GLY A 53 -10.24 4.73 -4.34
C GLY A 53 -9.66 4.95 -5.73
N LEU A 54 -8.35 4.80 -5.89
CA LEU A 54 -7.65 4.95 -7.16
C LEU A 54 -8.12 3.90 -8.19
N GLY A 55 -8.16 2.63 -7.78
CA GLY A 55 -8.63 1.54 -8.66
C GLY A 55 -10.10 1.68 -9.02
N TYR A 56 -10.94 2.14 -8.08
CA TYR A 56 -12.33 2.49 -8.34
C TYR A 56 -12.44 3.61 -9.37
N TYR A 57 -11.73 4.72 -9.17
CA TYR A 57 -11.77 5.89 -10.06
C TYR A 57 -11.36 5.50 -11.49
N MET A 58 -10.25 4.78 -11.63
CA MET A 58 -9.80 4.28 -12.94
C MET A 58 -10.85 3.37 -13.61
N ALA A 59 -11.46 2.45 -12.87
CA ALA A 59 -12.47 1.57 -13.42
C ALA A 59 -13.78 2.31 -13.78
N HIS A 60 -14.22 3.23 -12.92
CA HIS A 60 -15.49 3.95 -13.09
C HIS A 60 -15.41 5.03 -14.16
N GLU A 61 -14.45 5.96 -14.05
CA GLU A 61 -14.35 7.13 -14.92
C GLU A 61 -13.65 6.81 -16.24
N GLU A 62 -12.49 6.15 -16.19
CA GLU A 62 -11.70 5.93 -17.42
C GLU A 62 -12.22 4.72 -18.21
N MET A 63 -12.64 3.66 -17.51
CA MET A 63 -13.08 2.42 -18.15
C MET A 63 -14.60 2.28 -18.26
N ASN A 64 -15.37 3.27 -17.79
CA ASN A 64 -16.84 3.29 -17.86
C ASN A 64 -17.50 2.03 -17.28
N CYS A 65 -16.85 1.38 -16.31
CA CYS A 65 -17.42 0.22 -15.65
C CYS A 65 -18.57 0.64 -14.74
N SER A 66 -19.56 -0.26 -14.57
CA SER A 66 -20.62 -0.01 -13.59
C SER A 66 -20.02 0.17 -12.19
N HIS A 67 -20.66 0.96 -11.34
CA HIS A 67 -20.19 1.19 -9.97
C HIS A 67 -19.83 -0.10 -9.21
N ARG A 68 -20.66 -1.14 -9.33
CA ARG A 68 -20.39 -2.44 -8.68
C ARG A 68 -19.12 -3.10 -9.21
N GLN A 69 -18.90 -3.05 -10.52
CA GLN A 69 -17.66 -3.55 -11.15
C GLN A 69 -16.46 -2.72 -10.70
N ALA A 70 -16.57 -1.39 -10.68
CA ALA A 70 -15.51 -0.49 -10.26
C ALA A 70 -15.12 -0.70 -8.79
N CYS A 71 -16.09 -0.89 -7.88
CA CYS A 71 -15.81 -1.23 -6.48
C CYS A 71 -15.08 -2.56 -6.34
N THR A 72 -15.50 -3.57 -7.10
CA THR A 72 -14.85 -4.89 -7.12
C THR A 72 -13.42 -4.77 -7.66
N ALA A 73 -13.22 -3.97 -8.71
CA ALA A 73 -11.90 -3.72 -9.30
C ALA A 73 -10.96 -2.99 -8.33
N GLY A 74 -11.43 -1.92 -7.67
CA GLY A 74 -10.65 -1.19 -6.68
C GLY A 74 -10.22 -2.06 -5.49
N LEU A 75 -11.16 -2.83 -4.94
CA LEU A 75 -10.89 -3.81 -3.87
C LEU A 75 -9.85 -4.85 -4.31
N GLY A 76 -10.06 -5.47 -5.47
CA GLY A 76 -9.16 -6.48 -6.01
C GLY A 76 -7.77 -5.93 -6.29
N PHE A 77 -7.68 -4.72 -6.84
CA PHE A 77 -6.43 -4.03 -7.12
C PHE A 77 -5.62 -3.78 -5.86
N SER A 78 -6.21 -3.13 -4.85
CA SER A 78 -5.53 -2.82 -3.59
C SER A 78 -5.10 -4.09 -2.85
N PHE A 79 -6.00 -5.06 -2.72
CA PHE A 79 -5.72 -6.30 -2.00
C PHE A 79 -4.60 -7.12 -2.67
N SER A 80 -4.57 -7.14 -4.01
CA SER A 80 -3.50 -7.82 -4.75
C SER A 80 -2.13 -7.16 -4.51
N LEU A 81 -2.07 -5.82 -4.42
CA LEU A 81 -0.84 -5.11 -4.11
C LEU A 81 -0.35 -5.37 -2.68
N GLY A 82 -1.26 -5.41 -1.69
CA GLY A 82 -0.93 -5.78 -0.31
C GLY A 82 -0.31 -7.19 -0.22
N ILE A 83 -0.93 -8.19 -0.86
CA ILE A 83 -0.38 -9.54 -0.95
C ILE A 83 0.98 -9.56 -1.64
N ALA A 84 1.11 -8.85 -2.77
CA ALA A 84 2.37 -8.80 -3.52
C ALA A 84 3.51 -8.17 -2.70
N LYS A 85 3.22 -7.12 -1.92
CA LYS A 85 4.16 -6.47 -1.00
C LYS A 85 4.64 -7.45 0.07
N GLU A 86 3.72 -8.17 0.72
CA GLU A 86 4.11 -9.16 1.74
C GLU A 86 4.94 -10.32 1.14
N ILE A 87 4.61 -10.80 -0.06
CA ILE A 87 5.42 -11.81 -0.76
C ILE A 87 6.82 -11.26 -1.08
N TYR A 88 6.92 -9.99 -1.48
CA TYR A 88 8.18 -9.33 -1.74
C TYR A 88 9.04 -9.22 -0.47
N ASP A 89 8.44 -8.81 0.65
CA ASP A 89 9.12 -8.66 1.94
C ASP A 89 9.62 -10.01 2.50
N ARG A 90 8.91 -11.12 2.23
CA ARG A 90 9.41 -12.48 2.53
C ARG A 90 10.70 -12.81 1.79
N ARG A 91 10.88 -12.31 0.56
CA ARG A 91 12.04 -12.62 -0.29
C ARG A 91 13.26 -11.76 0.02
N GLY A 92 13.10 -10.64 0.74
CA GLY A 92 14.20 -9.75 1.11
C GLY A 92 15.11 -10.32 2.21
N ARG A 93 16.38 -9.88 2.27
CA ARG A 93 17.40 -10.33 3.25
C ARG A 93 17.00 -10.14 4.73
N LYS A 94 15.95 -9.37 5.03
CA LYS A 94 15.44 -9.11 6.39
C LYS A 94 14.24 -9.99 6.77
N GLY A 95 13.53 -10.59 5.80
CA GLY A 95 12.57 -11.68 6.03
C GLY A 95 11.41 -11.41 7.00
N VAL A 96 10.75 -10.26 6.94
CA VAL A 96 9.62 -9.95 7.83
C VAL A 96 8.39 -9.57 7.04
N ALA A 97 7.73 -10.57 6.45
CA ALA A 97 6.31 -10.41 6.16
C ALA A 97 5.52 -10.54 7.45
N SER A 98 4.50 -9.72 7.60
CA SER A 98 3.67 -9.69 8.78
C SER A 98 2.21 -9.88 8.40
N TRP A 99 1.58 -10.89 9.00
CA TRP A 99 0.15 -11.11 8.87
C TRP A 99 -0.66 -9.88 9.34
N ARG A 100 -0.11 -9.09 10.27
CA ARG A 100 -0.78 -7.90 10.80
C ARG A 100 -0.85 -6.78 9.77
N ASP A 101 0.13 -6.70 8.88
CA ASP A 101 0.12 -5.78 7.73
C ASP A 101 -0.97 -6.15 6.74
N LEU A 102 -1.11 -7.44 6.43
CA LEU A 102 -2.19 -7.91 5.58
C LEU A 102 -3.58 -7.67 6.19
N VAL A 103 -3.71 -7.76 7.52
CA VAL A 103 -4.95 -7.38 8.23
C VAL A 103 -5.19 -5.87 8.15
N ALA A 104 -4.16 -5.05 8.34
CA ALA A 104 -4.27 -3.60 8.20
C ALA A 104 -4.67 -3.19 6.77
N ASP A 105 -4.13 -3.88 5.76
CA ASP A 105 -4.51 -3.70 4.35
C ASP A 105 -5.97 -4.09 4.10
N ALA A 106 -6.43 -5.21 4.65
CA ALA A 106 -7.82 -5.63 4.53
C ALA A 106 -8.79 -4.62 5.18
N VAL A 107 -8.44 -4.09 6.36
CA VAL A 107 -9.21 -3.04 7.04
C VAL A 107 -9.21 -1.75 6.20
N GLY A 108 -8.06 -1.35 5.67
CA GLY A 108 -7.94 -0.21 4.76
C GLY A 108 -8.78 -0.36 3.51
N CYS A 109 -8.78 -1.55 2.89
CA CYS A 109 -9.62 -1.85 1.74
C CYS A 109 -11.11 -1.71 2.07
N GLY A 110 -11.53 -2.24 3.23
CA GLY A 110 -12.89 -2.10 3.73
C GLY A 110 -13.29 -0.64 3.97
N LEU A 111 -12.39 0.16 4.54
CA LEU A 111 -12.59 1.60 4.74
C LEU A 111 -12.73 2.34 3.40
N GLY A 112 -11.84 2.07 2.44
CA GLY A 112 -11.91 2.67 1.10
C GLY A 112 -13.24 2.34 0.40
N TYR A 113 -13.68 1.08 0.48
CA TYR A 113 -14.99 0.66 -0.03
C TYR A 113 -16.14 1.39 0.67
N ALA A 114 -16.10 1.50 2.00
CA ALA A 114 -17.14 2.19 2.77
C ALA A 114 -17.22 3.68 2.38
N LEU A 115 -16.09 4.36 2.21
CA LEU A 115 -16.05 5.76 1.77
C LEU A 115 -16.67 5.94 0.38
N ILE A 116 -16.34 5.06 -0.57
CA ILE A 116 -16.93 5.06 -1.91
C ILE A 116 -18.44 4.79 -1.84
N ALA A 117 -18.86 3.83 -1.03
CA ALA A 117 -20.27 3.46 -0.90
C ALA A 117 -21.11 4.58 -0.26
N LEU A 118 -20.54 5.33 0.70
CA LEU A 118 -21.16 6.49 1.34
C LEU A 118 -21.20 7.73 0.44
N GLY A 119 -20.23 7.86 -0.48
CA GLY A 119 -20.13 9.00 -1.39
C GLY A 119 -20.92 8.87 -2.70
N ARG A 120 -21.71 7.79 -2.87
CA ARG A 120 -22.70 7.66 -3.95
C ARG A 120 -23.94 8.50 -3.67
#